data_AF-A0A9W4UM17-F1
#
_entry.id   AF-A0A9W4UM17-F1
#
_cell.length_a   1.000
_cell.length_b   1.000
_cell.length_c   1.000
_cell.angle_alpha   90.00
_cell.angle_beta   90.00
_cell.angle_gamma   90.00
#
_symmetry.space_group_name_H-M   'P 1'
#
loop_
_entity.id
_entity.type
_entity.pdbx_description
1 polymer ?
#
loop_
_entity_poly.entity_id
_entity_poly.type
_entity_poly.pdbx_seq_one_letter_code
_entity_poly.pdbx_strand_id
1 'polypeptide(L)'
;MTVHKFLTTKSVFRDVTTPDGTVTNRNPWFKDSKTWPTYMYFAVAAISTILNFSVLVGYLRGNIKSANKSAYISATFTWIVMLGNLIVWIVAAALYRAEKATDDLWGWACSEGAKRIQKEFADQIDFNQSCNVQSGSWYIGVAQVIVAAVTVFTYYLVLRRKGTKKKLNKRMSQMQGQYPTNY
;
A
#
# COMPACT_ATOMS: atom_id res chain seq x y z
N MET A 1 10.85 -10.51 1.81
CA MET A 1 10.83 -11.96 1.55
C MET A 1 9.76 -12.25 0.51
N THR A 2 10.04 -13.02 -0.55
CA THR A 2 9.07 -13.30 -1.62
C THR A 2 8.48 -14.71 -1.46
N VAL A 3 7.22 -14.90 -1.87
CA VAL A 3 6.57 -16.23 -1.92
C VAL A 3 7.42 -17.23 -2.70
N HIS A 4 8.09 -16.78 -3.77
CA HIS A 4 9.03 -17.60 -4.52
C HIS A 4 10.12 -18.19 -3.62
N LYS A 5 10.85 -17.34 -2.86
CA LYS A 5 11.89 -17.82 -1.94
C LYS A 5 11.35 -18.80 -0.90
N PHE A 6 10.17 -18.56 -0.36
CA PHE A 6 9.54 -19.51 0.57
C PHE A 6 9.23 -20.85 -0.11
N LEU A 7 8.59 -20.83 -1.28
CA LEU A 7 8.20 -22.03 -2.01
C LEU A 7 9.39 -22.86 -2.49
N THR A 8 10.51 -22.23 -2.84
CA THR A 8 11.72 -22.95 -3.28
C THR A 8 12.55 -23.51 -2.13
N THR A 9 12.45 -22.94 -0.93
CA THR A 9 13.29 -23.35 0.22
C THR A 9 12.53 -24.15 1.27
N LYS A 10 11.20 -24.23 1.21
CA LYS A 10 10.40 -25.04 2.14
C LYS A 10 10.70 -26.54 2.11
N SER A 11 11.22 -27.02 0.99
CA SER A 11 11.63 -28.42 0.79
C SER A 11 13.11 -28.66 1.10
N VAL A 12 13.86 -27.63 1.48
CA VAL A 12 15.25 -27.77 1.90
C VAL A 12 15.28 -28.10 3.38
N PHE A 13 15.85 -29.24 3.71
CA PHE A 13 16.04 -29.69 5.09
C PHE A 13 17.52 -29.71 5.44
N ARG A 14 17.84 -29.25 6.64
CA ARG A 14 19.19 -29.30 7.21
C ARG A 14 19.08 -29.83 8.63
N ASP A 15 20.15 -30.45 9.07
CA ASP A 15 20.31 -30.86 10.45
C ASP A 15 20.68 -29.64 11.29
N VAL A 16 19.84 -29.34 12.28
CA VAL A 16 20.00 -28.20 13.17
C VAL A 16 20.16 -28.69 14.59
N THR A 17 21.19 -28.22 15.27
CA THR A 17 21.40 -28.48 16.70
C THR A 17 20.47 -27.59 17.52
N THR A 18 19.50 -28.22 18.18
CA THR A 18 18.56 -27.60 19.10
C THR A 18 19.29 -27.24 20.41
N PRO A 19 18.86 -26.22 21.17
CA PRO A 19 19.42 -25.90 22.50
C PRO A 19 19.61 -27.11 23.43
N ASP A 20 18.75 -28.12 23.31
CA ASP A 20 18.78 -29.35 24.12
C ASP A 20 19.87 -30.35 23.67
N GLY A 21 20.74 -29.97 22.73
CA GLY A 21 21.80 -30.81 22.17
C GLY A 21 21.31 -31.83 21.14
N THR A 22 20.00 -31.91 20.90
CA THR A 22 19.40 -32.81 19.92
C THR A 22 19.55 -32.26 18.51
N VAL A 23 20.06 -33.10 17.60
CA VAL A 23 20.08 -32.80 16.17
C VAL A 23 18.71 -33.11 15.60
N THR A 24 18.04 -32.11 15.04
CA THR A 24 16.74 -32.28 14.40
C THR A 24 16.82 -31.86 12.94
N ASN A 25 16.29 -32.71 12.06
CA ASN A 25 16.17 -32.39 10.65
C ASN A 25 14.95 -31.48 10.46
N ARG A 26 15.18 -30.21 10.10
CA ARG A 26 14.11 -29.22 9.93
C ARG A 26 14.33 -28.37 8.70
N ASN A 27 13.25 -27.75 8.23
CA ASN A 27 13.32 -26.73 7.19
C ASN A 27 13.55 -25.32 7.84
N PRO A 28 13.84 -24.28 7.03
CA PRO A 28 14.17 -22.96 7.55
C PRO A 28 12.96 -22.20 8.13
N TRP A 29 11.75 -22.73 7.98
CA TRP A 29 10.50 -22.03 8.28
C TRP A 29 9.80 -22.57 9.53
N PHE A 30 8.82 -21.82 10.03
CA PHE A 30 7.95 -22.29 11.10
C PHE A 30 6.90 -23.28 10.54
N LYS A 31 6.51 -24.28 11.34
CA LYS A 31 5.74 -25.45 10.89
C LYS A 31 4.39 -25.09 10.26
N ASP A 32 3.78 -23.99 10.69
CA ASP A 32 2.49 -23.48 10.21
C ASP A 32 2.59 -22.07 9.61
N SER A 33 3.66 -21.78 8.86
CA SER A 33 3.84 -20.44 8.28
C SER A 33 2.73 -20.10 7.28
N LYS A 34 1.91 -19.08 7.55
CA LYS A 34 0.85 -18.64 6.63
C LYS A 34 1.42 -17.75 5.52
N THR A 35 0.95 -17.98 4.30
CA THR A 35 1.37 -17.24 3.10
C THR A 35 0.39 -16.14 2.67
N TRP A 36 -0.78 -16.08 3.31
CA TRP A 36 -1.86 -15.15 3.02
C TRP A 36 -1.44 -13.66 2.96
N PRO A 37 -0.54 -13.16 3.83
CA PRO A 37 -0.09 -11.76 3.75
C PRO A 37 0.52 -11.42 2.39
N THR A 38 1.21 -12.37 1.77
CA THR A 38 1.87 -12.13 0.50
C THR A 38 0.89 -12.11 -0.68
N TYR A 39 -0.15 -12.95 -0.64
CA TYR A 39 -1.25 -12.88 -1.60
C TYR A 39 -2.02 -11.58 -1.49
N MET A 40 -2.18 -11.06 -0.27
CA MET A 40 -2.79 -9.75 -0.06
C MET A 40 -1.95 -8.62 -0.66
N TYR A 41 -0.63 -8.60 -0.44
CA TYR A 41 0.25 -7.61 -1.08
C TYR A 41 0.19 -7.69 -2.61
N PHE A 42 0.10 -8.90 -3.17
CA PHE A 42 -0.12 -9.09 -4.60
C PHE A 42 -1.46 -8.52 -5.06
N ALA A 43 -2.55 -8.78 -4.33
CA ALA A 43 -3.88 -8.24 -4.63
C ALA A 43 -3.90 -6.71 -4.57
N VAL A 44 -3.27 -6.13 -3.56
CA VAL A 44 -3.06 -4.68 -3.42
C VAL A 44 -2.33 -4.10 -4.63
N ALA A 45 -1.24 -4.74 -5.07
CA ALA A 45 -0.48 -4.30 -6.24
C ALA A 45 -1.31 -4.44 -7.52
N ALA A 46 -2.08 -5.52 -7.67
CA ALA A 46 -2.94 -5.76 -8.81
C ALA A 46 -4.06 -4.70 -8.92
N ILE A 47 -4.77 -4.43 -7.81
CA ILE A 47 -5.80 -3.38 -7.76
C ILE A 47 -5.21 -2.02 -8.09
N SER A 48 -4.05 -1.69 -7.51
CA SER A 48 -3.35 -0.43 -7.79
C SER A 48 -2.96 -0.33 -9.25
N THR A 49 -2.49 -1.42 -9.87
CA THR A 49 -2.12 -1.45 -11.28
C THR A 49 -3.33 -1.29 -12.18
N ILE A 50 -4.45 -1.95 -11.89
CA ILE A 50 -5.70 -1.83 -12.64
C ILE A 50 -6.23 -0.39 -12.57
N LEU A 51 -6.21 0.20 -11.37
CA LEU A 51 -6.58 1.60 -11.19
C LEU A 51 -5.66 2.50 -12.02
N ASN A 52 -4.33 2.38 -11.90
CA ASN A 52 -3.41 3.22 -12.67
C ASN A 52 -3.54 3.01 -14.20
N PHE A 53 -3.74 1.78 -14.64
CA PHE A 53 -3.95 1.43 -16.04
C PHE A 53 -5.25 2.03 -16.59
N SER A 54 -6.31 2.04 -15.78
CA SER A 54 -7.56 2.68 -16.16
C SER A 54 -7.43 4.21 -16.32
N VAL A 55 -6.55 4.88 -15.55
CA VAL A 55 -6.19 6.30 -15.80
C VAL A 55 -5.60 6.43 -17.19
N LEU A 56 -4.61 5.60 -17.49
CA LEU A 56 -3.80 5.69 -18.69
C LEU A 56 -4.67 5.48 -19.94
N VAL A 57 -5.53 4.45 -19.91
CA VAL A 57 -6.51 4.20 -20.98
C VAL A 57 -7.50 5.35 -21.12
N GLY A 58 -7.93 5.96 -20.01
CA GLY A 58 -8.77 7.15 -20.02
C GLY A 58 -8.12 8.36 -20.71
N TYR A 59 -6.83 8.59 -20.45
CA TYR A 59 -6.06 9.64 -21.14
C TYR A 59 -5.85 9.35 -22.62
N LEU A 60 -5.51 8.11 -22.98
CA LEU A 60 -5.24 7.71 -24.37
C LEU A 60 -6.50 7.72 -25.26
N ARG A 61 -7.68 7.47 -24.70
CA ARG A 61 -8.97 7.51 -25.43
C ARG A 61 -9.63 8.89 -25.48
N GLY A 62 -9.03 9.92 -24.87
CA GLY A 62 -9.58 11.27 -24.80
C GLY A 62 -9.27 12.14 -26.03
N ASN A 63 -10.28 12.40 -26.86
CA ASN A 63 -10.18 13.35 -27.98
C ASN A 63 -10.41 14.82 -27.50
N ILE A 64 -9.73 15.79 -28.13
CA ILE A 64 -9.57 17.20 -27.66
C ILE A 64 -10.90 17.96 -27.40
N LYS A 65 -12.02 17.58 -28.03
CA LYS A 65 -13.35 18.19 -27.82
C LYS A 65 -14.08 17.74 -26.53
N SER A 66 -13.61 16.70 -25.84
CA SER A 66 -14.22 16.18 -24.61
C SER A 66 -13.70 16.85 -23.32
N ALA A 67 -12.83 17.87 -23.43
CA ALA A 67 -12.10 18.48 -22.31
C ALA A 67 -12.98 18.98 -21.15
N ASN A 68 -14.20 19.48 -21.43
CA ASN A 68 -15.10 19.98 -20.38
C ASN A 68 -15.88 18.87 -19.65
N LYS A 69 -16.11 17.72 -20.30
CA LYS A 69 -16.70 16.50 -19.67
C LYS A 69 -15.62 15.65 -19.00
N SER A 70 -14.41 15.67 -19.56
CA SER A 70 -13.19 15.08 -19.03
C SER A 70 -12.81 15.64 -17.67
N ALA A 71 -13.03 16.94 -17.39
CA ALA A 71 -12.76 17.50 -16.06
C ALA A 71 -13.53 16.79 -14.93
N TYR A 72 -14.78 16.37 -15.17
CA TYR A 72 -15.58 15.63 -14.17
C TYR A 72 -15.14 14.17 -14.06
N ILE A 73 -14.85 13.51 -15.19
CA ILE A 73 -14.38 12.12 -15.21
C ILE A 73 -12.99 12.03 -14.56
N SER A 74 -12.06 12.89 -14.95
CA SER A 74 -10.72 13.00 -14.39
C SER A 74 -10.75 13.34 -12.90
N ALA A 75 -11.63 14.25 -12.46
CA ALA A 75 -11.77 14.55 -11.04
C ALA A 75 -12.33 13.35 -10.24
N THR A 76 -13.41 12.72 -10.72
CA THR A 76 -14.01 11.54 -10.07
C THR A 76 -13.01 10.39 -9.99
N PHE A 77 -12.29 10.18 -11.08
CA PHE A 77 -11.27 9.17 -11.19
C PHE A 77 -10.08 9.44 -10.24
N THR A 78 -9.62 10.69 -10.16
CA THR A 78 -8.57 11.12 -9.20
C THR A 78 -9.00 10.85 -7.77
N TRP A 79 -10.26 11.10 -7.43
CA TRP A 79 -10.81 10.80 -6.11
C TRP A 79 -10.82 9.31 -5.79
N ILE A 80 -11.23 8.47 -6.75
CA ILE A 80 -11.22 7.01 -6.59
C ILE A 80 -9.80 6.51 -6.35
N VAL A 81 -8.83 6.99 -7.14
CA VAL A 81 -7.43 6.58 -6.97
C VAL A 81 -6.86 7.08 -5.65
N MET A 82 -7.09 8.34 -5.26
CA MET A 82 -6.61 8.86 -3.97
C MET A 82 -7.16 8.08 -2.78
N LEU A 83 -8.47 7.83 -2.77
CA LEU A 83 -9.11 7.08 -1.68
C LEU A 83 -8.69 5.61 -1.68
N GLY A 84 -8.62 4.98 -2.86
CA GLY A 84 -8.14 3.60 -3.00
C GLY A 84 -6.71 3.43 -2.49
N ASN A 85 -5.83 4.36 -2.86
CA ASN A 85 -4.43 4.35 -2.42
C ASN A 85 -4.32 4.52 -0.90
N LEU A 86 -5.08 5.46 -0.32
CA LEU A 86 -5.13 5.65 1.15
C LEU A 86 -5.60 4.38 1.87
N ILE A 87 -6.71 3.78 1.43
CA ILE A 87 -7.27 2.56 2.05
C ILE A 87 -6.27 1.41 1.99
N VAL A 88 -5.67 1.20 0.82
CA VAL A 88 -4.68 0.15 0.59
C VAL A 88 -3.50 0.26 1.55
N TRP A 89 -2.93 1.45 1.71
CA TRP A 89 -1.77 1.64 2.59
C TRP A 89 -2.12 1.55 4.08
N ILE A 90 -3.34 1.97 4.47
CA ILE A 90 -3.83 1.76 5.84
C ILE A 90 -3.93 0.26 6.13
N VAL A 91 -4.55 -0.51 5.23
CA VAL A 91 -4.69 -1.96 5.37
C VAL A 91 -3.32 -2.65 5.42
N ALA A 92 -2.40 -2.26 4.53
CA ALA A 92 -1.04 -2.80 4.51
C ALA A 92 -0.27 -2.52 5.81
N ALA A 93 -0.35 -1.29 6.34
CA ALA A 93 0.31 -0.90 7.59
C ALA A 93 -0.27 -1.63 8.81
N ALA A 94 -1.61 -1.79 8.87
CA ALA A 94 -2.29 -2.51 9.93
C ALA A 94 -1.93 -4.00 9.93
N LEU A 95 -1.96 -4.63 8.75
CA LEU A 95 -1.66 -6.06 8.61
C LEU A 95 -0.20 -6.37 8.88
N TYR A 96 0.73 -5.51 8.47
CA TYR A 96 2.13 -5.67 8.85
C TYR A 96 2.30 -5.76 10.38
N ARG A 97 1.59 -4.91 11.13
CA ARG A 97 1.69 -4.89 12.60
C ARG A 97 1.06 -6.13 13.24
N ALA A 98 -0.03 -6.64 12.65
CA ALA A 98 -0.67 -7.87 13.10
C ALA A 98 0.23 -9.10 12.83
N GLU A 99 0.77 -9.23 11.62
CA GLU A 99 1.60 -10.37 11.19
C GLU A 99 3.00 -10.38 11.82
N LYS A 100 3.49 -9.22 12.28
CA LYS A 100 4.72 -9.16 13.07
C LYS A 100 4.54 -9.73 14.49
N ALA A 101 3.30 -9.77 14.99
CA ALA A 101 2.98 -10.27 16.32
C ALA A 101 2.64 -11.77 16.34
N THR A 102 2.51 -12.42 15.18
CA THR A 102 2.20 -13.84 15.05
C THR A 102 3.44 -14.67 14.73
N ASP A 103 3.37 -15.99 14.93
CA ASP A 103 4.41 -16.97 14.54
C ASP A 103 4.41 -17.27 13.02
N ASP A 104 3.96 -16.32 12.21
CA ASP A 104 3.91 -16.43 10.76
C ASP A 104 5.28 -16.18 10.13
N LEU A 105 5.38 -16.38 8.81
CA LEU A 105 6.62 -16.20 8.02
C LEU A 105 7.35 -14.88 8.35
N TRP A 106 6.57 -13.84 8.64
CA TRP A 106 7.00 -12.46 8.84
C TRP A 106 7.51 -12.24 10.28
N GLY A 107 6.82 -12.77 11.28
CA GLY A 107 7.30 -12.79 12.67
C GLY A 107 8.52 -13.70 12.85
N TRP A 108 8.49 -14.89 12.24
CA TRP A 108 9.58 -15.86 12.30
C TRP A 108 10.89 -15.31 11.73
N ALA A 109 10.85 -14.63 10.58
CA ALA A 109 12.06 -14.11 9.92
C ALA A 109 12.84 -13.09 10.77
N CYS A 110 12.18 -12.40 11.71
CA CYS A 110 12.82 -11.48 12.65
C CYS A 110 13.09 -12.09 14.04
N SER A 111 12.65 -13.33 14.28
CA SER A 111 12.73 -13.99 15.58
C SER A 111 14.15 -14.46 15.93
N GLU A 112 14.39 -14.70 17.22
CA GLU A 112 15.65 -15.26 17.70
C GLU A 112 15.84 -16.71 17.21
N GLY A 113 14.76 -17.46 17.02
CA GLY A 113 14.79 -18.82 16.45
C GLY A 113 15.36 -18.86 15.03
N ALA A 114 14.97 -17.90 14.16
CA ALA A 114 15.53 -17.78 12.82
C ALA A 114 17.01 -17.38 12.83
N LYS A 115 17.42 -16.50 13.75
CA LYS A 115 18.83 -16.11 13.90
C LYS A 115 19.73 -17.28 14.32
N ARG A 116 19.22 -18.20 15.14
CA ARG A 116 19.99 -19.37 15.59
C ARG A 116 20.26 -20.37 14.47
N ILE A 117 19.28 -20.58 13.60
CA ILE A 117 19.42 -21.49 12.45
C ILE A 117 20.06 -20.84 11.22
N GLN A 118 20.28 -19.51 11.25
CA GLN A 118 20.85 -18.75 10.14
C GLN A 118 22.13 -19.38 9.58
N LYS A 119 23.01 -19.92 10.44
CA LYS A 119 24.28 -20.52 9.99
C LYS A 119 24.07 -21.68 9.02
N GLU A 120 23.02 -22.48 9.24
CA GLU A 120 22.81 -23.72 8.49
C GLU A 120 22.03 -23.51 7.20
N PHE A 121 21.45 -22.31 7.03
CA PHE A 121 20.69 -21.90 5.85
C PHE A 121 21.22 -20.62 5.21
N ALA A 122 22.42 -20.16 5.59
CA ALA A 122 23.02 -18.91 5.10
C ALA A 122 23.24 -18.91 3.58
N ASP A 123 23.42 -20.09 2.98
CA ASP A 123 23.55 -20.31 1.54
C ASP A 123 22.24 -20.07 0.78
N GLN A 124 21.09 -20.24 1.44
CA GLN A 124 19.76 -20.14 0.84
C GLN A 124 19.06 -18.82 1.18
N ILE A 125 19.09 -18.42 2.46
CA ILE A 125 18.31 -17.31 3.02
C ILE A 125 19.13 -16.55 4.05
N ASP A 126 19.10 -15.22 3.89
CA ASP A 126 19.49 -14.30 4.95
C ASP A 126 18.24 -13.75 5.65
N PHE A 127 18.01 -14.23 6.89
CA PHE A 127 16.91 -13.77 7.73
C PHE A 127 17.11 -12.32 8.22
N ASN A 128 18.34 -11.89 8.47
CA ASN A 128 18.64 -10.52 8.90
C ASN A 128 18.32 -9.52 7.78
N GLN A 129 18.77 -9.79 6.55
CA GLN A 129 18.43 -8.93 5.41
C GLN A 129 16.92 -8.88 5.21
N SER A 130 16.24 -10.02 5.29
CA SER A 130 14.79 -10.10 5.13
C SER A 130 14.05 -9.28 6.19
N CYS A 131 14.49 -9.36 7.46
CA CYS A 131 13.93 -8.60 8.57
C CYS A 131 14.16 -7.09 8.42
N ASN A 132 15.35 -6.67 7.96
CA ASN A 132 15.67 -5.26 7.72
C ASN A 132 14.82 -4.67 6.59
N VAL A 133 14.73 -5.36 5.45
CA VAL A 133 13.88 -4.92 4.32
C VAL A 133 12.42 -4.83 4.77
N GLN A 134 11.94 -5.81 5.52
CA GLN A 134 10.57 -5.84 6.02
C GLN A 134 10.30 -4.69 7.01
N SER A 135 11.21 -4.41 7.93
CA SER A 135 11.12 -3.27 8.83
C SER A 135 11.16 -1.94 8.08
N GLY A 136 12.03 -1.81 7.08
CA GLY A 136 12.09 -0.66 6.18
C GLY A 136 10.78 -0.43 5.41
N SER A 137 10.20 -1.50 4.85
CA SER A 137 8.92 -1.44 4.14
C SER A 137 7.78 -0.94 5.02
N TRP A 138 7.79 -1.26 6.32
CA TRP A 138 6.77 -0.74 7.25
C TRP A 138 6.88 0.77 7.45
N TYR A 139 8.09 1.30 7.67
CA TYR A 139 8.29 2.75 7.79
C TYR A 139 7.85 3.48 6.52
N ILE A 140 8.17 2.93 5.35
CA ILE A 140 7.73 3.48 4.06
C ILE A 140 6.20 3.43 3.95
N GLY A 141 5.57 2.34 4.37
CA GLY A 141 4.11 2.22 4.37
C GLY A 141 3.42 3.26 5.26
N VAL A 142 3.94 3.49 6.48
CA VAL A 142 3.43 4.54 7.38
C VAL A 142 3.63 5.93 6.77
N ALA A 143 4.80 6.21 6.21
CA ALA A 143 5.07 7.47 5.53
C ALA A 143 4.08 7.70 4.36
N GLN A 144 3.76 6.64 3.60
CA GLN A 144 2.75 6.72 2.54
C GLN A 144 1.35 7.06 3.06
N VAL A 145 0.90 6.44 4.17
CA VAL A 145 -0.39 6.78 4.77
C VAL A 145 -0.45 8.27 5.14
N ILE A 146 0.63 8.82 5.73
CA ILE A 146 0.69 10.25 6.09
C ILE A 146 0.61 11.13 4.85
N VAL A 147 1.40 10.83 3.82
CA VAL A 147 1.40 11.60 2.56
C VAL A 147 0.03 11.53 1.87
N ALA A 148 -0.58 10.35 1.80
CA ALA A 148 -1.91 10.17 1.23
C ALA A 148 -2.98 10.94 2.02
N ALA A 149 -2.93 10.92 3.36
CA ALA A 149 -3.86 11.67 4.21
C ALA A 149 -3.73 13.19 4.01
N VAL A 150 -2.50 13.71 3.97
CA VAL A 150 -2.24 15.15 3.69
C VAL A 150 -2.74 15.53 2.30
N THR A 151 -2.56 14.66 1.31
CA THR A 151 -3.04 14.89 -0.06
C THR A 151 -4.57 14.95 -0.08
N VAL A 152 -5.27 14.01 0.57
CA VAL A 152 -6.74 14.02 0.69
C VAL A 152 -7.23 15.28 1.39
N PHE A 153 -6.58 15.67 2.48
CA PHE A 153 -6.92 16.87 3.23
C PHE A 153 -6.75 18.16 2.42
N THR A 154 -5.62 18.31 1.73
CA THR A 154 -5.38 19.48 0.87
C THR A 154 -6.38 19.55 -0.28
N TYR A 155 -6.72 18.42 -0.92
CA TYR A 155 -7.74 18.37 -1.95
C TYR A 155 -9.13 18.78 -1.43
N TYR A 156 -9.50 18.30 -0.24
CA TYR A 156 -10.74 18.70 0.44
C TYR A 156 -10.81 20.22 0.65
N LEU A 157 -9.73 20.84 1.15
CA LEU A 157 -9.68 22.29 1.35
C LEU A 157 -9.84 23.06 0.03
N VAL A 158 -9.20 22.59 -1.06
CA VAL A 158 -9.33 23.19 -2.39
C VAL A 158 -10.78 23.13 -2.90
N LEU A 159 -11.45 21.98 -2.75
CA LEU A 159 -12.86 21.86 -3.14
C LEU A 159 -13.77 22.77 -2.31
N ARG A 160 -13.55 22.84 -0.99
CA ARG A 160 -14.29 23.76 -0.12
C ARG A 160 -14.11 25.21 -0.57
N ARG A 161 -12.87 25.62 -0.88
CA ARG A 161 -12.56 26.97 -1.39
C ARG A 161 -13.25 27.24 -2.73
N LYS A 162 -13.23 26.30 -3.69
CA LYS A 162 -13.94 26.42 -4.97
C LYS A 162 -15.45 26.56 -4.77
N GLY A 163 -16.03 25.78 -3.85
CA GLY A 163 -17.45 25.87 -3.49
C GLY A 163 -17.83 27.24 -2.90
N THR A 164 -17.04 27.75 -1.96
CA THR A 164 -17.26 29.09 -1.37
C THR A 164 -17.14 30.19 -2.41
N LYS A 165 -16.12 30.17 -3.28
CA LYS A 165 -15.98 31.14 -4.38
C LYS A 165 -17.16 31.10 -5.35
N LYS A 166 -17.66 29.91 -5.69
CA LYS A 166 -18.82 29.75 -6.58
C LYS A 166 -20.10 30.33 -5.95
N LYS A 167 -20.30 30.13 -4.64
CA LYS A 167 -21.42 30.73 -3.89
C LYS A 167 -21.30 32.27 -3.82
N LEU A 168 -20.10 32.80 -3.59
CA LEU A 168 -19.84 34.24 -3.59
C LEU A 168 -20.11 34.88 -4.95
N ASN A 169 -19.58 34.32 -6.04
CA ASN A 169 -19.83 34.83 -7.39
C ASN A 169 -21.32 34.80 -7.75
N LYS A 170 -22.05 33.74 -7.36
CA LYS A 170 -23.50 33.65 -7.58
C LYS A 170 -24.27 34.73 -6.81
N ARG A 171 -23.87 35.04 -5.57
CA ARG A 171 -24.47 36.14 -4.79
C ARG A 171 -24.14 37.50 -5.39
N MET A 172 -22.90 37.72 -5.84
CA MET A 172 -22.50 38.99 -6.48
C MET A 172 -23.24 39.23 -7.80
N SER A 173 -23.42 38.21 -8.64
CA SER A 173 -24.19 38.34 -9.89
C SER A 173 -25.67 38.62 -9.64
N GLN A 174 -26.25 38.06 -8.56
CA GLN A 174 -27.64 38.37 -8.17
C GLN A 174 -27.78 39.81 -7.67
N MET A 175 -26.79 40.35 -6.96
CA MET A 175 -26.79 41.76 -6.53
C MET A 175 -26.57 42.74 -7.69
N GLN A 176 -25.72 42.41 -8.68
CA GLN A 176 -25.52 43.26 -9.86
C GLN A 176 -26.76 43.38 -10.76
N GLY A 177 -27.58 42.32 -10.86
CA GLY A 177 -28.86 42.39 -11.60
C GLY A 177 -29.95 43.22 -10.91
N GLN A 178 -29.77 43.61 -9.64
CA GLN A 178 -30.76 44.33 -8.84
C GLN A 178 -30.63 45.87 -8.96
N TYR A 179 -29.50 46.39 -9.47
CA TYR A 179 -29.31 47.83 -9.68
C TYR A 179 -29.61 48.21 -11.13
N PRO A 180 -30.58 49.11 -11.41
CA PRO A 180 -30.83 49.56 -12.77
C PRO A 180 -29.61 50.30 -13.30
N THR A 181 -29.01 49.77 -14.37
CA THR A 181 -27.99 50.45 -15.16
C THR A 181 -28.65 51.46 -16.09
N ASN A 182 -29.23 52.53 -15.53
CA ASN A 182 -29.69 53.67 -16.29
C ASN A 182 -28.98 54.91 -15.73
N TYR A 183 -27.89 55.28 -16.40
CA TYR A 183 -27.36 56.64 -16.42
C TYR A 183 -27.38 57.08 -17.88
#